data_AF-A0A7G9R492-F1
#
_entry.id   AF-A0A7G9R492-F1
#
_cell.length_a   1.000
_cell.length_b   1.000
_cell.length_c   1.000
_cell.angle_alpha   90.00
_cell.angle_beta   90.00
_cell.angle_gamma   90.00
#
_symmetry.space_group_name_H-M   'P 1'
#
loop_
_entity.id
_entity.type
_entity.pdbx_description
1 polymer ?
#
loop_
_entity_poly.entity_id
_entity_poly.type
_entity_poly.pdbx_seq_one_letter_code
_entity_poly.pdbx_strand_id
1 'polypeptide(L)'
;MNQPEFPTVFRGYDPVQVDAHLAAAAQAVETAQQEADAARQEAAETSVQLTKARQEHEALTGEIEGYRGRVAELEEESRKVSAPTFADLGERIGSMLGLADEEATSLRTAAATEAEQLRAAAEEDSRLTRADADHYAEEVRNRADTEAAEVLSRARAQADSILDDAAREAAARREEAEAYYEQQRAAAAAQATDFERTLGERREAAAAEFNAQMATQDQALAAVQERADLLAREAEEEHAARTAEAGHVLEAARAEASEIVRTAKEQAERVRRDSDRELAAAVARRDSITAQLSNVRNMLATFGGPGAAEAIAAAGQEAEVVEVEPDDAPAPEEGEQALDVTDEQEEPEEVREVEDAQDEGEPEEAVEADETVEADETPDTARR
;
A
#
# COMPACT_ATOMS: atom_id res chain seq x y z
N MET A 1 -99.99 72.37 161.19
CA MET A 1 -101.23 72.03 161.91
C MET A 1 -101.16 72.63 163.31
N ASN A 2 -101.66 73.85 163.49
CA ASN A 2 -102.03 74.35 164.83
C ASN A 2 -103.53 74.13 164.98
N GLN A 3 -103.99 73.55 166.08
CA GLN A 3 -105.41 73.57 166.43
C GLN A 3 -105.71 74.91 167.10
N PRO A 4 -106.70 75.69 166.62
CA PRO A 4 -107.06 76.97 167.24
C PRO A 4 -107.73 76.76 168.60
N GLU A 5 -107.29 77.52 169.62
CA GLU A 5 -107.99 77.60 170.90
C GLU A 5 -109.21 78.52 170.78
N PHE A 6 -110.41 77.93 170.75
CA PHE A 6 -111.67 78.67 170.76
C PHE A 6 -112.17 78.87 172.21
N PRO A 7 -112.49 80.11 172.65
CA PRO A 7 -113.07 80.36 173.97
C PRO A 7 -114.46 79.74 174.13
N THR A 8 -114.75 79.20 175.32
CA THR A 8 -116.05 78.59 175.63
C THR A 8 -116.90 79.44 176.57
N VAL A 9 -118.15 79.73 176.19
CA VAL A 9 -119.15 80.43 177.01
C VAL A 9 -120.20 79.43 177.51
N PHE A 10 -120.22 79.18 178.82
CA PHE A 10 -121.21 78.38 179.58
C PHE A 10 -121.92 77.24 178.80
N ARG A 11 -121.13 76.26 178.32
CA ARG A 11 -121.51 75.09 177.47
C ARG A 11 -121.65 75.38 175.96
N GLY A 12 -120.68 76.06 175.37
CA GLY A 12 -120.47 76.10 173.91
C GLY A 12 -119.24 76.90 173.51
N TYR A 13 -118.73 76.71 172.30
CA TYR A 13 -117.74 77.59 171.68
C TYR A 13 -118.42 78.86 171.13
N ASP A 14 -117.70 79.98 171.05
CA ASP A 14 -118.22 81.23 170.45
C ASP A 14 -118.44 81.07 168.92
N PRO A 15 -119.69 81.14 168.42
CA PRO A 15 -119.96 80.98 166.99
C PRO A 15 -119.30 82.06 166.12
N VAL A 16 -119.12 83.29 166.61
CA VAL A 16 -118.56 84.39 165.79
C VAL A 16 -117.08 84.16 165.48
N GLN A 17 -116.31 83.63 166.44
CA GLN A 17 -114.90 83.26 166.18
C GLN A 17 -114.77 81.99 165.33
N VAL A 18 -115.67 81.02 165.50
CA VAL A 18 -115.69 79.82 164.66
C VAL A 18 -116.03 80.19 163.21
N ASP A 19 -117.03 81.04 162.97
CA ASP A 19 -117.38 81.51 161.63
C ASP A 19 -116.26 82.35 161.01
N ALA A 20 -115.58 83.21 161.79
CA ALA A 20 -114.40 83.95 161.31
C ALA A 20 -113.23 83.02 160.94
N HIS A 21 -113.00 81.96 161.73
CA HIS A 21 -111.96 80.96 161.42
C HIS A 21 -112.36 80.05 160.25
N LEU A 22 -113.65 79.73 160.09
CA LEU A 22 -114.17 79.01 158.92
C LEU A 22 -114.06 79.87 157.66
N ALA A 23 -114.35 81.17 157.74
CA ALA A 23 -114.14 82.10 156.63
C ALA A 23 -112.65 82.24 156.26
N ALA A 24 -111.76 82.38 157.25
CA ALA A 24 -110.31 82.41 157.02
C ALA A 24 -109.78 81.09 156.44
N ALA A 25 -110.30 79.94 156.90
CA ALA A 25 -109.95 78.62 156.36
C ALA A 25 -110.50 78.42 154.94
N ALA A 26 -111.72 78.86 154.66
CA ALA A 26 -112.30 78.84 153.32
C ALA A 26 -111.50 79.72 152.34
N GLN A 27 -111.14 80.94 152.76
CA GLN A 27 -110.30 81.84 151.98
C GLN A 27 -108.90 81.25 151.74
N ALA A 28 -108.29 80.61 152.75
CA ALA A 28 -107.01 79.92 152.61
C ALA A 28 -107.07 78.70 151.67
N VAL A 29 -108.19 77.97 151.67
CA VAL A 29 -108.45 76.88 150.71
C VAL A 29 -108.65 77.44 149.30
N GLU A 30 -109.36 78.55 149.15
CA GLU A 30 -109.58 79.22 147.87
C GLU A 30 -108.27 79.76 147.29
N THR A 31 -107.42 80.43 148.09
CA THR A 31 -106.10 80.87 147.64
C THR A 31 -105.19 79.69 147.28
N ALA A 32 -105.20 78.62 148.07
CA ALA A 32 -104.43 77.40 147.76
C ALA A 32 -104.94 76.68 146.49
N GLN A 33 -106.24 76.76 146.19
CA GLN A 33 -106.81 76.27 144.93
C GLN A 33 -106.39 77.14 143.75
N GLN A 34 -106.45 78.47 143.89
CA GLN A 34 -105.99 79.41 142.86
C GLN A 34 -104.48 79.25 142.57
N GLU A 35 -103.64 79.10 143.60
CA GLU A 35 -102.21 78.80 143.45
C GLU A 35 -101.97 77.44 142.78
N ALA A 36 -102.73 76.41 143.15
CA ALA A 36 -102.61 75.08 142.53
C ALA A 36 -103.06 75.09 141.06
N ASP A 37 -104.08 75.85 140.70
CA ASP A 37 -104.54 75.98 139.31
C ASP A 37 -103.62 76.87 138.47
N ALA A 38 -103.02 77.93 139.04
CA ALA A 38 -101.95 78.68 138.40
C ALA A 38 -100.72 77.81 138.15
N ALA A 39 -100.26 77.04 139.15
CA ALA A 39 -99.14 76.12 139.00
C ALA A 39 -99.42 75.00 137.98
N ARG A 40 -100.68 74.55 137.84
CA ARG A 40 -101.09 73.62 136.77
C ARG A 40 -101.05 74.26 135.39
N GLN A 41 -101.42 75.53 135.26
CA GLN A 41 -101.34 76.27 134.00
C GLN A 41 -99.87 76.47 133.58
N GLU A 42 -99.00 76.91 134.50
CA GLU A 42 -97.56 77.02 134.24
C GLU A 42 -96.92 75.66 133.89
N ALA A 43 -97.31 74.58 134.58
CA ALA A 43 -96.85 73.23 134.26
C ALA A 43 -97.34 72.76 132.87
N ALA A 44 -98.57 73.12 132.48
CA ALA A 44 -99.09 72.83 131.15
C ALA A 44 -98.33 73.61 130.07
N GLU A 45 -98.14 74.92 130.24
CA GLU A 45 -97.42 75.79 129.30
C GLU A 45 -95.96 75.36 129.13
N THR A 46 -95.26 75.08 130.24
CA THR A 46 -93.88 74.57 130.19
C THR A 46 -93.79 73.19 129.56
N SER A 47 -94.79 72.30 129.75
CA SER A 47 -94.83 71.00 129.06
C SER A 47 -95.01 71.15 127.54
N VAL A 48 -95.81 72.13 127.10
CA VAL A 48 -96.00 72.45 125.68
C VAL A 48 -94.72 73.04 125.09
N GLN A 49 -94.07 73.99 125.79
CA GLN A 49 -92.78 74.55 125.35
C GLN A 49 -91.68 73.48 125.27
N LEU A 50 -91.60 72.58 126.26
CA LEU A 50 -90.64 71.47 126.26
C LEU A 50 -90.90 70.47 125.12
N THR A 51 -92.18 70.20 124.82
CA THR A 51 -92.57 69.33 123.70
C THR A 51 -92.20 69.97 122.36
N LYS A 52 -92.45 71.27 122.20
CA LYS A 52 -92.07 72.03 121.01
C LYS A 52 -90.55 72.08 120.81
N ALA A 53 -89.78 72.40 121.86
CA ALA A 53 -88.32 72.43 121.80
C ALA A 53 -87.71 71.06 121.48
N ARG A 54 -88.33 69.96 121.94
CA ARG A 54 -87.95 68.58 121.55
C ARG A 54 -88.21 68.31 120.07
N GLN A 55 -89.38 68.71 119.55
CA GLN A 55 -89.70 68.57 118.13
C GLN A 55 -88.76 69.39 117.24
N GLU A 56 -88.41 70.62 117.65
CA GLU A 56 -87.44 71.46 116.95
C GLU A 56 -86.03 70.83 116.96
N HIS A 57 -85.59 70.25 118.08
CA HIS A 57 -84.32 69.52 118.17
C HIS A 57 -84.30 68.25 117.30
N GLU A 58 -85.40 67.49 117.28
CA GLU A 58 -85.54 66.28 116.46
C GLU A 58 -85.51 66.63 114.95
N ALA A 59 -86.22 67.69 114.54
CA ALA A 59 -86.17 68.20 113.17
C ALA A 59 -84.75 68.65 112.76
N LEU A 60 -84.07 69.45 113.60
CA LEU A 60 -82.69 69.88 113.34
C LEU A 60 -81.70 68.70 113.30
N THR A 61 -81.93 67.65 114.10
CA THR A 61 -81.11 66.43 114.07
C THR A 61 -81.29 65.70 112.74
N GLY A 62 -82.53 65.55 112.27
CA GLY A 62 -82.84 64.97 110.96
C GLY A 62 -82.27 65.78 109.79
N GLU A 63 -82.28 67.12 109.86
CA GLU A 63 -81.62 67.97 108.88
C GLU A 63 -80.10 67.78 108.87
N ILE A 64 -79.45 67.71 110.04
CA ILE A 64 -78.00 67.46 110.16
C ILE A 64 -77.63 66.08 109.59
N GLU A 65 -78.44 65.05 109.85
CA GLU A 65 -78.23 63.71 109.27
C GLU A 65 -78.42 63.71 107.75
N GLY A 66 -79.45 64.41 107.24
CA GLY A 66 -79.67 64.61 105.81
C GLY A 66 -78.50 65.34 105.12
N TYR A 67 -77.98 66.40 105.73
CA TYR A 67 -76.79 67.10 105.22
C TYR A 67 -75.53 66.24 105.27
N ARG A 68 -75.32 65.44 106.33
CA ARG A 68 -74.19 64.49 106.41
C ARG A 68 -74.26 63.41 105.33
N GLY A 69 -75.44 62.83 105.10
CA GLY A 69 -75.65 61.87 104.01
C GLY A 69 -75.31 62.48 102.64
N ARG A 70 -75.79 63.71 102.40
CA ARG A 70 -75.53 64.44 101.14
C ARG A 70 -74.06 64.83 100.95
N VAL A 71 -73.34 65.16 102.03
CA VAL A 71 -71.88 65.38 101.98
C VAL A 71 -71.15 64.09 101.65
N ALA A 72 -71.50 62.96 102.29
CA ALA A 72 -70.87 61.67 102.00
C ALA A 72 -71.12 61.20 100.56
N GLU A 73 -72.32 61.41 100.03
CA GLU A 73 -72.68 61.16 98.63
C GLU A 73 -71.83 62.01 97.67
N LEU A 74 -71.76 63.32 97.89
CA LEU A 74 -70.93 64.24 97.10
C LEU A 74 -69.42 63.97 97.22
N GLU A 75 -68.93 63.50 98.37
CA GLU A 75 -67.52 63.07 98.54
C GLU A 75 -67.21 61.74 97.85
N GLU A 76 -68.19 60.86 97.67
CA GLU A 76 -68.02 59.63 96.91
C GLU A 76 -68.14 59.88 95.40
N GLU A 77 -69.06 60.75 94.98
CA GLU A 77 -69.11 61.26 93.61
C GLU A 77 -67.82 62.01 93.25
N SER A 78 -67.31 62.89 94.12
CA SER A 78 -66.05 63.60 93.84
C SER A 78 -64.84 62.65 93.80
N ARG A 79 -64.83 61.55 94.56
CA ARG A 79 -63.83 60.48 94.43
C ARG A 79 -63.91 59.73 93.10
N LYS A 80 -65.12 59.54 92.55
CA LYS A 80 -65.35 58.89 91.23
C LYS A 80 -65.10 59.83 90.05
N VAL A 81 -65.32 61.13 90.25
CA VAL A 81 -65.16 62.20 89.23
C VAL A 81 -63.78 62.87 89.29
N SER A 82 -63.01 62.67 90.37
CA SER A 82 -61.64 63.13 90.50
C SER A 82 -60.83 62.68 89.28
N ALA A 83 -60.34 63.66 88.51
CA ALA A 83 -59.56 63.38 87.32
C ALA A 83 -58.35 62.51 87.68
N PRO A 84 -57.98 61.52 86.83
CA PRO A 84 -56.83 60.65 87.11
C PRO A 84 -55.60 61.49 87.41
N THR A 85 -54.98 61.21 88.55
CA THR A 85 -53.83 61.95 89.03
C THR A 85 -52.61 61.67 88.14
N PHE A 86 -51.55 62.47 88.28
CA PHE A 86 -50.29 62.19 87.60
C PHE A 86 -49.71 60.81 87.96
N ALA A 87 -50.08 60.22 89.11
CA ALA A 87 -49.70 58.85 89.45
C ALA A 87 -50.47 57.82 88.61
N ASP A 88 -51.80 57.94 88.51
CA ASP A 88 -52.64 57.03 87.71
C ASP A 88 -52.30 57.11 86.20
N LEU A 89 -51.99 58.33 85.72
CA LEU A 89 -51.49 58.53 84.36
C LEU A 89 -50.10 57.91 84.18
N GLY A 90 -49.22 58.01 85.17
CA GLY A 90 -47.89 57.40 85.16
C GLY A 90 -47.95 55.87 85.14
N GLU A 91 -48.83 55.26 85.95
CA GLU A 91 -49.08 53.82 85.96
C GLU A 91 -49.64 53.33 84.62
N ARG A 92 -50.63 54.05 84.06
CA ARG A 92 -51.20 53.73 82.75
C ARG A 92 -50.21 53.89 81.60
N ILE A 93 -49.36 54.92 81.61
CA ILE A 93 -48.27 55.09 80.64
C ILE A 93 -47.22 53.98 80.82
N GLY A 94 -46.87 53.61 82.06
CA GLY A 94 -45.98 52.49 82.35
C GLY A 94 -46.52 51.16 81.81
N SER A 95 -47.81 50.89 81.99
CA SER A 95 -48.49 49.72 81.42
C SER A 95 -48.51 49.75 79.89
N MET A 96 -48.79 50.90 79.25
CA MET A 96 -48.71 51.03 77.80
C MET A 96 -47.29 50.83 77.25
N LEU A 97 -46.27 51.34 77.94
CA LEU A 97 -44.87 51.15 77.57
C LEU A 97 -44.42 49.69 77.77
N GLY A 98 -44.88 49.03 78.84
CA GLY A 98 -44.65 47.60 79.06
C GLY A 98 -45.25 46.75 77.95
N LEU A 99 -46.54 46.95 77.65
CA LEU A 99 -47.22 46.27 76.53
C LEU A 99 -46.56 46.58 75.17
N ALA A 100 -46.07 47.80 74.96
CA ALA A 100 -45.36 48.16 73.73
C ALA A 100 -43.97 47.50 73.62
N ASP A 101 -43.25 47.31 74.72
CA ASP A 101 -41.96 46.61 74.73
C ASP A 101 -42.13 45.08 74.63
N GLU A 102 -43.19 44.53 75.23
CA GLU A 102 -43.62 43.14 75.03
C GLU A 102 -43.98 42.90 73.56
N GLU A 103 -44.81 43.75 72.94
CA GLU A 103 -45.20 43.65 71.53
C GLU A 103 -43.99 43.85 70.60
N ALA A 104 -43.12 44.84 70.87
CA ALA A 104 -41.89 45.06 70.10
C ALA A 104 -40.89 43.89 70.24
N THR A 105 -40.90 43.18 71.37
CA THR A 105 -40.10 41.96 71.57
C THR A 105 -40.72 40.78 70.85
N SER A 106 -42.04 40.60 70.93
CA SER A 106 -42.82 39.61 70.16
C SER A 106 -42.57 39.75 68.66
N LEU A 107 -42.73 40.96 68.10
CA LEU A 107 -42.50 41.26 66.69
C LEU A 107 -41.05 40.98 66.26
N ARG A 108 -40.06 41.35 67.08
CA ARG A 108 -38.64 41.04 66.79
C ARG A 108 -38.36 39.54 66.81
N THR A 109 -38.93 38.80 67.76
CA THR A 109 -38.79 37.34 67.85
C THR A 109 -39.48 36.64 66.68
N ALA A 110 -40.67 37.10 66.28
CA ALA A 110 -41.38 36.58 65.11
C ALA A 110 -40.57 36.83 63.82
N ALA A 111 -40.13 38.08 63.58
CA ALA A 111 -39.33 38.44 62.41
C ALA A 111 -37.98 37.72 62.35
N ALA A 112 -37.31 37.52 63.49
CA ALA A 112 -36.08 36.72 63.56
C ALA A 112 -36.34 35.25 63.22
N THR A 113 -37.45 34.69 63.69
CA THR A 113 -37.86 33.30 63.41
C THR A 113 -38.20 33.11 61.93
N GLU A 114 -38.97 34.02 61.34
CA GLU A 114 -39.31 34.03 59.91
C GLU A 114 -38.05 34.19 59.04
N ALA A 115 -37.13 35.09 59.40
CA ALA A 115 -35.87 35.28 58.71
C ALA A 115 -34.92 34.07 58.82
N GLU A 116 -35.02 33.26 59.88
CA GLU A 116 -34.29 31.99 60.01
C GLU A 116 -34.94 30.89 59.15
N GLN A 117 -36.27 30.79 59.17
CA GLN A 117 -37.02 29.85 58.32
C GLN A 117 -36.78 30.12 56.82
N LEU A 118 -36.79 31.39 56.40
CA LEU A 118 -36.53 31.78 55.02
C LEU A 118 -35.08 31.47 54.61
N ARG A 119 -34.10 31.66 55.51
CA ARG A 119 -32.71 31.28 55.25
C ARG A 119 -32.54 29.77 55.13
N ALA A 120 -33.09 29.00 56.05
CA ALA A 120 -33.06 27.53 56.00
C ALA A 120 -33.74 26.99 54.73
N ALA A 121 -34.87 27.56 54.30
CA ALA A 121 -35.54 27.19 53.06
C ALA A 121 -34.69 27.51 51.81
N ALA A 122 -34.06 28.69 51.76
CA ALA A 122 -33.20 29.09 50.65
C ALA A 122 -31.88 28.29 50.59
N GLU A 123 -31.32 27.90 51.75
CA GLU A 123 -30.16 27.02 51.82
C GLU A 123 -30.48 25.60 51.34
N GLU A 124 -31.65 25.07 51.70
CA GLU A 124 -32.12 23.77 51.22
C GLU A 124 -32.39 23.78 49.71
N ASP A 125 -33.10 24.78 49.19
CA ASP A 125 -33.39 24.94 47.76
C ASP A 125 -32.10 25.11 46.93
N SER A 126 -31.13 25.88 47.45
CA SER A 126 -29.81 26.01 46.82
C SER A 126 -29.02 24.69 46.83
N ARG A 127 -29.14 23.89 47.90
CA ARG A 127 -28.50 22.58 48.00
C ARG A 127 -29.10 21.58 47.02
N LEU A 128 -30.43 21.51 46.93
CA LEU A 128 -31.14 20.65 45.98
C LEU A 128 -30.81 21.03 44.54
N THR A 129 -30.90 22.32 44.20
CA THR A 129 -30.55 22.83 42.86
C THR A 129 -29.11 22.49 42.45
N ARG A 130 -28.16 22.54 43.40
CA ARG A 130 -26.76 22.12 43.13
C ARG A 130 -26.64 20.62 42.91
N ALA A 131 -27.29 19.80 43.75
CA ALA A 131 -27.27 18.35 43.59
C ALA A 131 -27.88 17.90 42.25
N ASP A 132 -29.00 18.51 41.83
CA ASP A 132 -29.63 18.24 40.54
C ASP A 132 -28.73 18.67 39.37
N ALA A 133 -28.07 19.83 39.48
CA ALA A 133 -27.12 20.30 38.47
C ALA A 133 -25.87 19.40 38.37
N ASP A 134 -25.32 18.95 39.49
CA ASP A 134 -24.17 18.04 39.54
C ASP A 134 -24.52 16.67 38.95
N HIS A 135 -25.70 16.12 39.29
CA HIS A 135 -26.21 14.87 38.71
C HIS A 135 -26.45 14.99 37.20
N TYR A 136 -27.08 16.06 36.72
CA TYR A 136 -27.26 16.30 35.29
C TYR A 136 -25.91 16.44 34.56
N ALA A 137 -24.94 17.15 35.15
CA ALA A 137 -23.61 17.28 34.60
C ALA A 137 -22.82 15.95 34.58
N GLU A 138 -23.08 15.04 35.52
CA GLU A 138 -22.56 13.67 35.50
C GLU A 138 -23.23 12.81 34.43
N GLU A 139 -24.57 12.83 34.32
CA GLU A 139 -25.30 12.08 33.29
C GLU A 139 -24.87 12.48 31.87
N VAL A 140 -24.77 13.79 31.61
CA VAL A 140 -24.33 14.32 30.31
C VAL A 140 -22.89 13.91 29.98
N ARG A 141 -21.98 13.92 30.96
CA ARG A 141 -20.60 13.44 30.76
C ARG A 141 -20.56 11.94 30.47
N ASN A 142 -21.22 11.13 31.29
CA ASN A 142 -21.26 9.68 31.12
C ASN A 142 -21.88 9.26 29.78
N ARG A 143 -22.92 9.98 29.32
CA ARG A 143 -23.50 9.79 27.99
C ARG A 143 -22.51 10.15 26.88
N ALA A 144 -21.88 11.32 26.97
CA ALA A 144 -20.88 11.76 25.97
C ALA A 144 -19.67 10.81 25.90
N ASP A 145 -19.17 10.31 27.03
CA ASP A 145 -18.08 9.34 27.10
C ASP A 145 -18.48 7.99 26.47
N THR A 146 -19.73 7.55 26.70
CA THR A 146 -20.27 6.33 26.08
C THR A 146 -20.41 6.48 24.56
N GLU A 147 -21.01 7.57 24.10
CA GLU A 147 -21.15 7.88 22.66
C GLU A 147 -19.78 8.00 21.98
N ALA A 148 -18.81 8.65 22.62
CA ALA A 148 -17.43 8.75 22.12
C ALA A 148 -16.75 7.37 22.03
N ALA A 149 -16.92 6.52 23.04
CA ALA A 149 -16.40 5.15 23.03
C ALA A 149 -17.03 4.30 21.91
N GLU A 150 -18.34 4.41 21.68
CA GLU A 150 -19.04 3.73 20.59
C GLU A 150 -18.60 4.23 19.20
N VAL A 151 -18.40 5.54 19.02
CA VAL A 151 -17.88 6.12 17.78
C VAL A 151 -16.46 5.63 17.52
N LEU A 152 -15.58 5.65 18.52
CA LEU A 152 -14.21 5.13 18.39
C LEU A 152 -14.16 3.63 18.11
N SER A 153 -15.04 2.84 18.73
CA SER A 153 -15.16 1.40 18.49
C SER A 153 -15.60 1.10 17.05
N ARG A 154 -16.63 1.81 16.55
CA ARG A 154 -17.08 1.70 15.15
C ARG A 154 -16.01 2.13 14.15
N ALA A 155 -15.33 3.25 14.41
CA ALA A 155 -14.25 3.73 13.54
C ALA A 155 -13.07 2.75 13.45
N ARG A 156 -12.71 2.11 14.57
CA ARG A 156 -11.69 1.04 14.60
C ARG A 156 -12.13 -0.19 13.81
N ALA A 157 -13.33 -0.72 14.10
CA ALA A 157 -13.85 -1.89 13.39
C ALA A 157 -13.97 -1.65 11.86
N GLN A 158 -14.32 -0.43 11.44
CA GLN A 158 -14.33 -0.05 10.02
C GLN A 158 -12.92 0.02 9.43
N ALA A 159 -11.95 0.60 10.16
CA ALA A 159 -10.55 0.66 9.71
C ALA A 159 -9.95 -0.75 9.60
N ASP A 160 -10.19 -1.62 10.58
CA ASP A 160 -9.75 -3.02 10.59
C ASP A 160 -10.35 -3.78 9.39
N SER A 161 -11.65 -3.60 9.11
CA SER A 161 -12.28 -4.18 7.90
C SER A 161 -11.63 -3.72 6.60
N ILE A 162 -11.34 -2.42 6.47
CA ILE A 162 -10.69 -1.86 5.27
C ILE A 162 -9.27 -2.43 5.11
N LEU A 163 -8.51 -2.57 6.20
CA LEU A 163 -7.18 -3.17 6.18
C LEU A 163 -7.23 -4.66 5.79
N ASP A 164 -8.20 -5.40 6.32
CA ASP A 164 -8.44 -6.81 6.01
C ASP A 164 -8.85 -7.02 4.53
N ASP A 165 -9.73 -6.17 4.00
CA ASP A 165 -10.12 -6.19 2.58
C ASP A 165 -8.96 -5.83 1.66
N ALA A 166 -8.20 -4.79 1.98
CA ALA A 166 -7.00 -4.40 1.23
C ALA A 166 -5.90 -5.48 1.29
N ALA A 167 -5.74 -6.16 2.43
CA ALA A 167 -4.80 -7.28 2.58
C ALA A 167 -5.23 -8.50 1.74
N ARG A 168 -6.54 -8.80 1.68
CA ARG A 168 -7.10 -9.84 0.81
C ARG A 168 -6.90 -9.52 -0.67
N GLU A 169 -7.23 -8.30 -1.11
CA GLU A 169 -7.01 -7.91 -2.51
C GLU A 169 -5.51 -7.94 -2.86
N ALA A 170 -4.65 -7.37 -2.02
CA ALA A 170 -3.20 -7.38 -2.27
C ALA A 170 -2.60 -8.80 -2.29
N ALA A 171 -3.19 -9.76 -1.57
CA ALA A 171 -2.82 -11.17 -1.68
C ALA A 171 -3.27 -11.78 -3.02
N ALA A 172 -4.54 -11.60 -3.40
CA ALA A 172 -5.08 -12.08 -4.66
C ALA A 172 -4.31 -11.54 -5.88
N ARG A 173 -4.01 -10.23 -5.92
CA ARG A 173 -3.22 -9.62 -7.01
C ARG A 173 -1.79 -10.17 -7.10
N ARG A 174 -1.17 -10.55 -5.96
CA ARG A 174 0.15 -11.20 -5.96
C ARG A 174 0.08 -12.62 -6.49
N GLU A 175 -0.95 -13.38 -6.10
CA GLU A 175 -1.18 -14.74 -6.61
C GLU A 175 -1.48 -14.74 -8.12
N GLU A 176 -2.30 -13.81 -8.60
CA GLU A 176 -2.55 -13.58 -10.03
C GLU A 176 -1.27 -13.24 -10.80
N ALA A 177 -0.43 -12.34 -10.26
CA ALA A 177 0.83 -11.95 -10.88
C ALA A 177 1.87 -13.08 -10.89
N GLU A 178 1.96 -13.87 -9.81
CA GLU A 178 2.82 -15.04 -9.71
C GLU A 178 2.38 -16.15 -10.67
N ALA A 179 1.08 -16.42 -10.76
CA ALA A 179 0.51 -17.37 -11.71
C ALA A 179 0.77 -16.95 -13.17
N TYR A 180 0.64 -15.65 -13.48
CA TYR A 180 0.97 -15.12 -14.80
C TYR A 180 2.47 -15.24 -15.12
N TYR A 181 3.35 -14.94 -14.15
CA TYR A 181 4.79 -15.07 -14.33
C TYR A 181 5.23 -16.53 -14.54
N GLU A 182 4.73 -17.47 -13.73
CA GLU A 182 5.03 -18.89 -13.92
C GLU A 182 4.40 -19.44 -15.21
N GLN A 183 3.24 -18.94 -15.66
CA GLN A 183 2.70 -19.26 -16.98
C GLN A 183 3.62 -18.78 -18.11
N GLN A 184 4.11 -17.53 -18.05
CA GLN A 184 5.07 -17.01 -19.03
C GLN A 184 6.38 -17.81 -19.03
N ARG A 185 6.89 -18.14 -17.84
CA ARG A 185 8.11 -18.93 -17.66
C ARG A 185 7.97 -20.35 -18.23
N ALA A 186 6.84 -21.02 -17.97
CA ALA A 186 6.53 -22.33 -18.53
C ALA A 186 6.38 -22.28 -20.06
N ALA A 187 5.72 -21.24 -20.59
CA ALA A 187 5.60 -21.04 -22.03
C ALA A 187 6.96 -20.81 -22.71
N ALA A 188 7.83 -19.98 -22.12
CA ALA A 188 9.19 -19.74 -22.62
C ALA A 188 10.06 -21.02 -22.57
N ALA A 189 9.95 -21.81 -21.50
CA ALA A 189 10.65 -23.10 -21.38
C ALA A 189 10.17 -24.14 -22.42
N ALA A 190 8.86 -24.18 -22.69
CA ALA A 190 8.30 -25.03 -23.74
C ALA A 190 8.79 -24.60 -25.13
N GLN A 191 8.75 -23.29 -25.44
CA GLN A 191 9.29 -22.74 -26.68
C GLN A 191 10.78 -23.04 -26.86
N ALA A 192 11.60 -22.86 -25.81
CA ALA A 192 13.03 -23.20 -25.84
C ALA A 192 13.25 -24.69 -26.16
N THR A 193 12.45 -25.57 -25.56
CA THR A 193 12.51 -27.03 -25.82
C THR A 193 12.14 -27.35 -27.28
N ASP A 194 11.13 -26.68 -27.85
CA ASP A 194 10.77 -26.83 -29.27
C ASP A 194 11.84 -26.27 -30.22
N PHE A 195 12.51 -25.16 -29.86
CA PHE A 195 13.66 -24.65 -30.61
C PHE A 195 14.86 -25.62 -30.56
N GLU A 196 15.18 -26.18 -29.39
CA GLU A 196 16.23 -27.20 -29.27
C GLU A 196 15.92 -28.46 -30.09
N ARG A 197 14.67 -28.94 -30.03
CA ARG A 197 14.19 -30.08 -30.82
C ARG A 197 14.31 -29.82 -32.33
N THR A 198 13.79 -28.69 -32.81
CA THR A 198 13.85 -28.34 -34.25
C THR A 198 15.27 -28.07 -34.74
N LEU A 199 16.17 -27.55 -33.89
CA LEU A 199 17.60 -27.47 -34.20
C LEU A 199 18.27 -28.85 -34.23
N GLY A 200 17.87 -29.77 -33.35
CA GLY A 200 18.29 -31.17 -33.38
C GLY A 200 17.87 -31.86 -34.68
N GLU A 201 16.59 -31.83 -35.01
CA GLU A 201 16.01 -32.37 -36.26
C GLU A 201 16.73 -31.82 -37.50
N ARG A 202 17.01 -30.51 -37.55
CA ARG A 202 17.76 -29.88 -38.66
C ARG A 202 19.23 -30.32 -38.72
N ARG A 203 19.90 -30.51 -37.58
CA ARG A 203 21.28 -31.01 -37.52
C ARG A 203 21.36 -32.47 -37.96
N GLU A 204 20.42 -33.31 -37.51
CA GLU A 204 20.32 -34.71 -37.92
C GLU A 204 20.03 -34.84 -39.43
N ALA A 205 19.10 -34.04 -39.96
CA ALA A 205 18.81 -34.01 -41.39
C ALA A 205 20.02 -33.56 -42.23
N ALA A 206 20.70 -32.48 -41.83
CA ALA A 206 21.90 -32.00 -42.52
C ALA A 206 23.08 -33.01 -42.44
N ALA A 207 23.26 -33.67 -41.30
CA ALA A 207 24.26 -34.73 -41.15
C ALA A 207 23.93 -35.97 -42.00
N ALA A 208 22.64 -36.36 -42.09
CA ALA A 208 22.19 -37.45 -42.95
C ALA A 208 22.39 -37.12 -44.44
N GLU A 209 22.08 -35.90 -44.87
CA GLU A 209 22.32 -35.43 -46.23
C GLU A 209 23.82 -35.41 -46.56
N PHE A 210 24.65 -34.84 -45.69
CA PHE A 210 26.10 -34.82 -45.86
C PHE A 210 26.69 -36.24 -45.96
N ASN A 211 26.26 -37.16 -45.09
CA ASN A 211 26.70 -38.55 -45.14
C ASN A 211 26.24 -39.26 -46.43
N ALA A 212 25.04 -38.97 -46.94
CA ALA A 212 24.56 -39.51 -48.21
C ALA A 212 25.34 -38.95 -49.42
N GLN A 213 25.68 -37.66 -49.40
CA GLN A 213 26.55 -37.03 -50.40
C GLN A 213 27.96 -37.65 -50.36
N MET A 214 28.57 -37.77 -49.17
CA MET A 214 29.89 -38.41 -49.01
C MET A 214 29.89 -39.86 -49.49
N ALA A 215 28.89 -40.67 -49.11
CA ALA A 215 28.77 -42.05 -49.59
C ALA A 215 28.60 -42.14 -51.12
N THR A 216 27.96 -41.16 -51.75
CA THR A 216 27.85 -41.05 -53.22
C THR A 216 29.19 -40.70 -53.86
N GLN A 217 29.95 -39.78 -53.26
CA GLN A 217 31.29 -39.41 -53.73
C GLN A 217 32.30 -40.55 -53.55
N ASP A 218 32.27 -41.25 -52.43
CA ASP A 218 33.10 -42.44 -52.19
C ASP A 218 32.81 -43.55 -53.21
N GLN A 219 31.53 -43.77 -53.56
CA GLN A 219 31.15 -44.69 -54.63
C GLN A 219 31.64 -44.23 -56.01
N ALA A 220 31.54 -42.93 -56.32
CA ALA A 220 32.04 -42.38 -57.57
C ALA A 220 33.58 -42.50 -57.69
N LEU A 221 34.30 -42.22 -56.60
CA LEU A 221 35.76 -42.40 -56.52
C LEU A 221 36.15 -43.88 -56.67
N ALA A 222 35.46 -44.80 -55.98
CA ALA A 222 35.70 -46.23 -56.12
C ALA A 222 35.46 -46.74 -57.55
N ALA A 223 34.40 -46.28 -58.21
CA ALA A 223 34.12 -46.64 -59.61
C ALA A 223 35.14 -46.06 -60.60
N VAL A 224 35.67 -44.86 -60.34
CA VAL A 224 36.77 -44.27 -61.12
C VAL A 224 38.07 -45.03 -60.89
N GLN A 225 38.37 -45.44 -59.65
CA GLN A 225 39.53 -46.28 -59.32
C GLN A 225 39.45 -47.65 -59.98
N GLU A 226 38.32 -48.36 -59.89
CA GLU A 226 38.12 -49.64 -60.57
C GLU A 226 38.31 -49.52 -62.09
N ARG A 227 37.77 -48.45 -62.70
CA ARG A 227 37.97 -48.18 -64.13
C ARG A 227 39.42 -47.86 -64.47
N ALA A 228 40.15 -47.16 -63.61
CA ALA A 228 41.58 -46.89 -63.79
C ALA A 228 42.41 -48.18 -63.69
N ASP A 229 42.11 -49.04 -62.72
CA ASP A 229 42.74 -50.36 -62.56
C ASP A 229 42.48 -51.28 -63.76
N LEU A 230 41.25 -51.28 -64.31
CA LEU A 230 40.91 -52.03 -65.52
C LEU A 230 41.67 -51.50 -66.74
N LEU A 231 41.68 -50.19 -66.96
CA LEU A 231 42.43 -49.57 -68.06
C LEU A 231 43.95 -49.79 -67.92
N ALA A 232 44.50 -49.81 -66.70
CA ALA A 232 45.89 -50.13 -66.44
C ALA A 232 46.20 -51.59 -66.82
N ARG A 233 45.35 -52.55 -66.45
CA ARG A 233 45.50 -53.96 -66.85
C ARG A 233 45.36 -54.15 -68.35
N GLU A 234 44.37 -53.53 -69.00
CA GLU A 234 44.20 -53.58 -70.46
C GLU A 234 45.43 -53.00 -71.18
N ALA A 235 46.00 -51.90 -70.68
CA ALA A 235 47.22 -51.31 -71.22
C ALA A 235 48.47 -52.17 -70.98
N GLU A 236 48.59 -52.82 -69.81
CA GLU A 236 49.64 -53.80 -69.53
C GLU A 236 49.54 -55.04 -70.43
N GLU A 237 48.32 -55.55 -70.65
CA GLU A 237 48.03 -56.68 -71.54
C GLU A 237 48.30 -56.33 -73.01
N GLU A 238 47.87 -55.16 -73.51
CA GLU A 238 48.22 -54.71 -74.85
C GLU A 238 49.74 -54.52 -74.97
N HIS A 239 50.40 -53.86 -74.00
CA HIS A 239 51.84 -53.69 -74.03
C HIS A 239 52.59 -55.03 -74.02
N ALA A 240 52.14 -56.01 -73.24
CA ALA A 240 52.68 -57.37 -73.23
C ALA A 240 52.46 -58.08 -74.59
N ALA A 241 51.28 -57.94 -75.19
CA ALA A 241 50.99 -58.49 -76.51
C ALA A 241 51.85 -57.84 -77.61
N ARG A 242 51.99 -56.51 -77.61
CA ARG A 242 52.83 -55.75 -78.55
C ARG A 242 54.31 -56.07 -78.41
N THR A 243 54.80 -56.23 -77.18
CA THR A 243 56.20 -56.62 -76.94
C THR A 243 56.48 -58.07 -77.32
N ALA A 244 55.51 -58.98 -77.14
CA ALA A 244 55.59 -60.35 -77.65
C ALA A 244 55.54 -60.41 -79.19
N GLU A 245 54.64 -59.64 -79.83
CA GLU A 245 54.55 -59.48 -81.29
C GLU A 245 55.87 -58.94 -81.86
N ALA A 246 56.41 -57.85 -81.29
CA ALA A 246 57.71 -57.31 -81.66
C ALA A 246 58.85 -58.32 -81.44
N GLY A 247 58.79 -59.11 -80.36
CA GLY A 247 59.70 -60.22 -80.10
C GLY A 247 59.67 -61.26 -81.22
N HIS A 248 58.48 -61.74 -81.60
CA HIS A 248 58.30 -62.70 -82.68
C HIS A 248 58.75 -62.15 -84.05
N VAL A 249 58.49 -60.87 -84.35
CA VAL A 249 58.98 -60.22 -85.58
C VAL A 249 60.51 -60.15 -85.58
N LEU A 250 61.14 -59.82 -84.45
CA LEU A 250 62.61 -59.81 -84.31
C LEU A 250 63.21 -61.22 -84.40
N GLU A 251 62.56 -62.23 -83.85
CA GLU A 251 62.99 -63.63 -83.97
C GLU A 251 62.86 -64.14 -85.41
N ALA A 252 61.75 -63.85 -86.08
CA ALA A 252 61.54 -64.18 -87.49
C ALA A 252 62.57 -63.49 -88.39
N ALA A 253 62.81 -62.19 -88.20
CA ALA A 253 63.82 -61.44 -88.94
C ALA A 253 65.25 -61.95 -88.66
N ARG A 254 65.56 -62.37 -87.42
CA ARG A 254 66.84 -63.02 -87.10
C ARG A 254 66.97 -64.40 -87.74
N ALA A 255 65.90 -65.19 -87.77
CA ALA A 255 65.87 -66.50 -88.42
C ALA A 255 66.07 -66.35 -89.94
N GLU A 256 65.33 -65.46 -90.59
CA GLU A 256 65.48 -65.11 -92.00
C GLU A 256 66.89 -64.59 -92.30
N ALA A 257 67.43 -63.66 -91.51
CA ALA A 257 68.80 -63.19 -91.66
C ALA A 257 69.82 -64.33 -91.49
N SER A 258 69.60 -65.27 -90.56
CA SER A 258 70.47 -66.44 -90.38
C SER A 258 70.39 -67.42 -91.56
N GLU A 259 69.21 -67.56 -92.16
CA GLU A 259 68.96 -68.36 -93.38
C GLU A 259 69.59 -67.70 -94.62
N ILE A 260 69.49 -66.39 -94.76
CA ILE A 260 70.19 -65.62 -95.80
C ILE A 260 71.70 -65.79 -95.64
N VAL A 261 72.24 -65.68 -94.41
CA VAL A 261 73.67 -65.91 -94.14
C VAL A 261 74.08 -67.38 -94.39
N ARG A 262 73.23 -68.36 -94.06
CA ARG A 262 73.48 -69.79 -94.34
C ARG A 262 73.51 -70.05 -95.84
N THR A 263 72.48 -69.62 -96.56
CA THR A 263 72.36 -69.81 -98.02
C THR A 263 73.45 -69.05 -98.77
N ALA A 264 73.82 -67.83 -98.35
CA ALA A 264 74.96 -67.10 -98.89
C ALA A 264 76.30 -67.83 -98.63
N LYS A 265 76.50 -68.41 -97.43
CA LYS A 265 77.68 -69.27 -97.15
C LYS A 265 77.69 -70.52 -98.01
N GLU A 266 76.57 -71.20 -98.18
CA GLU A 266 76.45 -72.40 -99.03
C GLU A 266 76.65 -72.07 -100.52
N GLN A 267 76.17 -70.92 -100.99
CA GLN A 267 76.46 -70.41 -102.33
C GLN A 267 77.94 -70.07 -102.46
N ALA A 268 78.54 -69.38 -101.50
CA ALA A 268 79.97 -69.06 -101.49
C ALA A 268 80.84 -70.34 -101.47
N GLU A 269 80.44 -71.38 -100.72
CA GLU A 269 81.12 -72.67 -100.79
C GLU A 269 80.88 -73.41 -102.11
N ARG A 270 79.71 -73.28 -102.73
CA ARG A 270 79.44 -73.86 -104.06
C ARG A 270 80.33 -73.20 -105.11
N VAL A 271 80.31 -71.86 -105.16
CA VAL A 271 81.21 -71.06 -105.99
C VAL A 271 82.66 -71.44 -105.70
N ARG A 272 83.10 -71.56 -104.45
CA ARG A 272 84.48 -71.99 -104.13
C ARG A 272 84.77 -73.40 -104.63
N ARG A 273 83.88 -74.38 -104.45
CA ARG A 273 84.06 -75.76 -104.96
C ARG A 273 84.07 -75.81 -106.49
N ASP A 274 83.26 -75.00 -107.15
CA ASP A 274 83.18 -74.96 -108.61
C ASP A 274 84.39 -74.18 -109.19
N SER A 275 84.86 -73.12 -108.55
CA SER A 275 86.15 -72.48 -108.84
C SER A 275 87.34 -73.42 -108.57
N ASP A 276 87.34 -74.20 -107.47
CA ASP A 276 88.35 -75.22 -107.18
C ASP A 276 88.35 -76.31 -108.27
N ARG A 277 87.17 -76.71 -108.77
CA ARG A 277 87.01 -77.63 -109.90
C ARG A 277 87.48 -77.03 -111.22
N GLU A 278 87.16 -75.77 -111.50
CA GLU A 278 87.62 -75.07 -112.70
C GLU A 278 89.14 -74.89 -112.68
N LEU A 279 89.71 -74.60 -111.52
CA LEU A 279 91.16 -74.48 -111.31
C LEU A 279 91.84 -75.85 -111.44
N ALA A 280 91.27 -76.92 -110.88
CA ALA A 280 91.73 -78.29 -111.10
C ALA A 280 91.59 -78.72 -112.57
N ALA A 281 90.53 -78.33 -113.27
CA ALA A 281 90.33 -78.59 -114.69
C ALA A 281 91.30 -77.78 -115.57
N ALA A 282 91.64 -76.56 -115.18
CA ALA A 282 92.66 -75.74 -115.82
C ALA A 282 94.07 -76.34 -115.64
N VAL A 283 94.39 -76.83 -114.44
CA VAL A 283 95.61 -77.59 -114.16
C VAL A 283 95.64 -78.90 -114.98
N ALA A 284 94.55 -79.65 -115.04
CA ALA A 284 94.46 -80.87 -115.87
C ALA A 284 94.61 -80.56 -117.38
N ARG A 285 94.04 -79.44 -117.88
CA ARG A 285 94.26 -78.97 -119.25
C ARG A 285 95.74 -78.64 -119.48
N ARG A 286 96.37 -77.86 -118.59
CA ARG A 286 97.81 -77.55 -118.64
C ARG A 286 98.65 -78.82 -118.72
N ASP A 287 98.39 -79.78 -117.84
CA ASP A 287 99.16 -81.02 -117.76
C ASP A 287 98.92 -81.92 -118.99
N SER A 288 97.70 -81.92 -119.55
CA SER A 288 97.40 -82.60 -120.81
C SER A 288 98.12 -81.96 -122.01
N ILE A 289 98.24 -80.62 -122.06
CA ILE A 289 99.03 -79.89 -123.07
C ILE A 289 100.52 -80.22 -122.91
N THR A 290 101.04 -80.26 -121.68
CA THR A 290 102.43 -80.67 -121.40
C THR A 290 102.71 -82.11 -121.83
N ALA A 291 101.77 -83.04 -121.62
CA ALA A 291 101.86 -84.42 -122.10
C ALA A 291 101.79 -84.52 -123.63
N GLN A 292 100.90 -83.77 -124.29
CA GLN A 292 100.76 -83.73 -125.75
C GLN A 292 102.04 -83.18 -126.42
N LEU A 293 102.65 -82.12 -125.88
CA LEU A 293 103.92 -81.59 -126.36
C LEU A 293 105.08 -82.59 -126.20
N SER A 294 105.04 -83.46 -125.18
CA SER A 294 106.03 -84.54 -125.01
C SER A 294 105.86 -85.65 -126.06
N ASN A 295 104.62 -85.99 -126.44
CA ASN A 295 104.34 -87.06 -127.39
C ASN A 295 104.61 -86.62 -128.86
N VAL A 296 104.27 -85.38 -129.21
CA VAL A 296 104.62 -84.76 -130.50
C VAL A 296 106.14 -84.68 -130.67
N ARG A 297 106.90 -84.42 -129.60
CA ARG A 297 108.39 -84.41 -129.63
C ARG A 297 108.99 -85.78 -129.99
N ASN A 298 108.35 -86.89 -129.64
CA ASN A 298 108.79 -88.23 -130.03
C ASN A 298 108.34 -88.64 -131.44
N MET A 299 107.16 -88.22 -131.91
CA MET A 299 106.74 -88.49 -133.30
C MET A 299 107.50 -87.66 -134.35
N LEU A 300 108.01 -86.47 -133.97
CA LEU A 300 108.88 -85.65 -134.83
C LEU A 300 110.32 -86.21 -135.00
N ALA A 301 110.63 -87.40 -134.44
CA ALA A 301 111.94 -88.04 -134.56
C ALA A 301 112.00 -89.17 -135.63
N THR A 302 110.93 -89.42 -136.40
CA THR A 302 110.87 -90.55 -137.37
C THR A 302 110.51 -90.15 -138.81
N PHE A 303 110.22 -88.87 -139.09
CA PHE A 303 110.21 -88.33 -140.45
C PHE A 303 110.96 -86.98 -140.49
N GLY A 304 111.77 -86.81 -141.55
CA GLY A 304 112.85 -85.82 -141.68
C GLY A 304 112.59 -84.37 -141.23
N GLY A 305 113.63 -83.75 -140.67
CA GLY A 305 113.79 -82.29 -140.65
C GLY A 305 114.27 -81.75 -142.01
N PRO A 306 114.90 -80.56 -142.11
CA PRO A 306 115.16 -79.55 -141.07
C PRO A 306 114.55 -78.16 -141.36
N GLY A 307 114.51 -77.29 -140.35
CA GLY A 307 114.03 -75.89 -140.43
C GLY A 307 113.07 -75.59 -139.26
N ALA A 308 113.35 -74.69 -138.32
CA ALA A 308 113.61 -73.25 -138.45
C ALA A 308 112.36 -72.49 -138.97
N ALA A 309 111.88 -71.42 -138.34
CA ALA A 309 112.22 -70.82 -137.04
C ALA A 309 111.10 -69.81 -136.63
N GLU A 310 111.32 -69.10 -135.53
CA GLU A 310 110.69 -67.81 -135.12
C GLU A 310 109.15 -67.66 -135.14
N ALA A 311 108.47 -67.32 -134.03
CA ALA A 311 108.63 -66.18 -133.13
C ALA A 311 108.17 -64.83 -133.71
N ILE A 312 106.95 -64.42 -133.33
CA ILE A 312 106.47 -63.04 -133.17
C ILE A 312 105.61 -63.09 -131.89
N ALA A 313 105.95 -62.59 -130.70
CA ALA A 313 106.84 -61.51 -130.23
C ALA A 313 106.23 -60.09 -130.34
N ALA A 314 106.20 -59.40 -129.19
CA ALA A 314 105.82 -57.98 -128.99
C ALA A 314 104.34 -57.64 -129.30
N ALA A 315 103.73 -56.59 -128.74
CA ALA A 315 104.09 -55.68 -127.64
C ALA A 315 102.81 -55.52 -126.76
N GLY A 316 102.72 -54.81 -125.64
CA GLY A 316 103.47 -53.68 -125.11
C GLY A 316 102.53 -52.95 -124.12
N GLN A 317 103.07 -52.12 -123.23
CA GLN A 317 102.27 -51.32 -122.31
C GLN A 317 101.78 -50.04 -122.98
N GLU A 318 100.51 -49.68 -122.77
CA GLU A 318 99.91 -48.32 -122.77
C GLU A 318 98.46 -48.54 -122.22
N ALA A 319 97.87 -47.83 -121.25
CA ALA A 319 97.93 -46.44 -120.74
C ALA A 319 96.81 -45.53 -121.31
N GLU A 320 95.64 -45.59 -120.67
CA GLU A 320 94.47 -44.69 -120.75
C GLU A 320 93.65 -44.93 -119.46
N VAL A 321 93.31 -44.01 -118.52
CA VAL A 321 93.33 -42.53 -118.36
C VAL A 321 92.07 -41.81 -118.87
N VAL A 322 91.70 -40.68 -118.22
CA VAL A 322 90.62 -39.70 -118.51
C VAL A 322 89.20 -40.09 -118.03
N GLU A 323 88.38 -39.29 -117.32
CA GLU A 323 88.52 -38.08 -116.44
C GLU A 323 87.23 -38.00 -115.55
N VAL A 324 87.28 -37.66 -114.25
CA VAL A 324 87.01 -36.33 -113.61
C VAL A 324 85.55 -35.84 -113.82
N GLU A 325 84.65 -35.79 -112.81
CA GLU A 325 84.46 -34.75 -111.73
C GLU A 325 83.85 -33.41 -112.25
N PRO A 326 83.50 -32.39 -111.42
CA PRO A 326 82.74 -32.34 -110.16
C PRO A 326 81.72 -31.15 -110.10
N ASP A 327 81.06 -30.92 -108.94
CA ASP A 327 80.95 -29.64 -108.17
C ASP A 327 79.86 -29.80 -107.07
N ASP A 328 80.09 -29.53 -105.76
CA ASP A 328 80.31 -28.24 -105.06
C ASP A 328 79.10 -27.27 -105.15
N ALA A 329 78.62 -26.52 -104.14
CA ALA A 329 78.76 -26.39 -102.68
C ALA A 329 77.68 -25.33 -102.23
N PRO A 330 77.75 -24.50 -101.14
CA PRO A 330 76.59 -24.36 -100.24
C PRO A 330 76.16 -22.93 -99.79
N ALA A 331 75.12 -22.87 -98.93
CA ALA A 331 74.91 -21.85 -97.85
C ALA A 331 74.43 -20.41 -98.24
N PRO A 332 74.18 -19.47 -97.29
CA PRO A 332 73.18 -19.49 -96.19
C PRO A 332 72.40 -18.12 -96.01
N GLU A 333 71.98 -17.80 -94.77
CA GLU A 333 71.45 -16.51 -94.22
C GLU A 333 69.97 -16.14 -94.47
N GLU A 334 69.26 -15.35 -93.65
CA GLU A 334 69.25 -15.00 -92.19
C GLU A 334 67.86 -14.34 -91.90
N GLY A 335 67.42 -14.17 -90.64
CA GLY A 335 66.19 -13.42 -90.36
C GLY A 335 65.65 -13.49 -88.92
N GLU A 336 65.88 -12.44 -88.14
CA GLU A 336 65.48 -12.28 -86.73
C GLU A 336 63.98 -11.97 -86.55
N GLN A 337 63.41 -12.36 -85.40
CA GLN A 337 62.83 -11.39 -84.45
C GLN A 337 62.53 -11.99 -83.06
N ALA A 338 62.63 -11.15 -82.04
CA ALA A 338 62.41 -11.45 -80.62
C ALA A 338 61.18 -10.66 -80.08
N LEU A 339 61.03 -10.59 -78.75
CA LEU A 339 60.00 -9.87 -77.95
C LEU A 339 58.68 -10.64 -77.73
N ASP A 340 58.00 -10.55 -76.57
CA ASP A 340 58.45 -10.17 -75.21
C ASP A 340 57.46 -10.71 -74.15
N VAL A 341 57.89 -10.67 -72.89
CA VAL A 341 57.18 -10.81 -71.61
C VAL A 341 55.68 -10.44 -71.59
N THR A 342 54.86 -11.32 -70.98
CA THR A 342 54.09 -10.95 -69.77
C THR A 342 53.82 -12.16 -68.88
N ASP A 343 54.47 -12.14 -67.71
CA ASP A 343 54.07 -12.84 -66.50
C ASP A 343 53.16 -11.88 -65.72
N GLU A 344 51.93 -12.28 -65.39
CA GLU A 344 51.10 -11.50 -64.49
C GLU A 344 50.23 -12.45 -63.63
N GLN A 345 50.57 -12.43 -62.35
CA GLN A 345 49.83 -13.07 -61.27
C GLN A 345 48.60 -12.21 -60.94
N GLU A 346 47.47 -12.82 -60.63
CA GLU A 346 46.67 -12.35 -59.48
C GLU A 346 45.80 -13.48 -58.91
N GLU A 347 45.75 -13.54 -57.59
CA GLU A 347 45.00 -14.51 -56.78
C GLU A 347 43.55 -14.02 -56.52
N PRO A 348 42.64 -14.85 -56.00
CA PRO A 348 41.21 -14.57 -56.02
C PRO A 348 40.73 -13.64 -54.89
N GLU A 349 39.72 -12.81 -55.16
CA GLU A 349 38.96 -12.13 -54.08
C GLU A 349 37.98 -13.08 -53.39
N GLU A 350 37.94 -12.96 -52.06
CA GLU A 350 37.15 -13.77 -51.16
C GLU A 350 35.82 -13.09 -50.76
N VAL A 351 34.83 -13.95 -50.52
CA VAL A 351 33.50 -13.70 -49.93
C VAL A 351 33.50 -12.73 -48.73
N ARG A 352 32.52 -11.81 -48.64
CA ARG A 352 31.57 -11.61 -47.48
C ARG A 352 30.74 -10.31 -47.57
N GLU A 353 29.41 -10.45 -47.51
CA GLU A 353 28.49 -10.14 -46.38
C GLU A 353 28.15 -8.63 -46.22
N VAL A 354 27.00 -8.19 -46.74
CA VAL A 354 25.75 -7.83 -46.00
C VAL A 354 25.94 -7.04 -44.69
N GLU A 355 25.45 -5.79 -44.68
CA GLU A 355 24.73 -5.22 -43.54
C GLU A 355 23.68 -4.20 -44.04
N ASP A 356 22.40 -4.56 -43.96
CA ASP A 356 21.27 -3.64 -44.14
C ASP A 356 21.09 -2.83 -42.86
N ALA A 357 21.27 -1.50 -42.94
CA ALA A 357 20.96 -0.60 -41.83
C ALA A 357 19.51 -0.09 -41.93
N GLN A 358 18.66 -0.60 -41.05
CA GLN A 358 17.28 -0.15 -40.80
C GLN A 358 17.31 1.32 -40.33
N ASP A 359 16.57 2.25 -40.94
CA ASP A 359 15.17 2.57 -40.66
C ASP A 359 14.85 2.75 -39.16
N GLU A 360 15.30 3.86 -38.58
CA GLU A 360 14.74 4.39 -37.33
C GLU A 360 13.73 5.50 -37.63
N GLY A 361 12.44 5.18 -37.51
CA GLY A 361 11.36 6.16 -37.50
C GLY A 361 11.10 6.68 -36.08
N GLU A 362 11.31 7.97 -35.86
CA GLU A 362 10.87 8.66 -34.64
C GLU A 362 9.32 8.74 -34.61
N PRO A 363 8.65 8.40 -33.49
CA PRO A 363 7.24 8.70 -33.31
C PRO A 363 7.04 10.12 -32.73
N GLU A 364 6.28 10.97 -33.43
CA GLU A 364 5.83 12.26 -32.91
C GLU A 364 4.86 12.06 -31.74
N GLU A 365 5.18 12.62 -30.56
CA GLU A 365 4.28 12.62 -29.42
C GLU A 365 3.33 13.83 -29.50
N ALA A 366 2.11 13.60 -30.01
CA ALA A 366 1.09 14.63 -30.12
C ALA A 366 0.43 14.90 -28.75
N VAL A 367 0.72 16.07 -28.17
CA VAL A 367 0.05 16.56 -26.96
C VAL A 367 -1.24 17.29 -27.36
N GLU A 368 -2.37 16.58 -27.33
CA GLU A 368 -3.68 17.21 -27.31
C GLU A 368 -3.89 17.94 -25.97
N ALA A 369 -4.19 19.23 -26.05
CA ALA A 369 -4.58 20.06 -24.91
C ALA A 369 -5.80 20.90 -25.29
N ASP A 370 -6.98 20.28 -25.20
CA ASP A 370 -8.26 20.97 -25.25
C ASP A 370 -9.20 20.41 -24.18
N GLU A 371 -9.44 21.20 -23.14
CA GLU A 371 -10.82 21.43 -22.68
C GLU A 371 -10.88 22.68 -21.80
N THR A 372 -11.89 23.52 -22.02
CA THR A 372 -12.14 24.73 -21.24
C THR A 372 -13.61 24.88 -20.88
N VAL A 373 -13.86 25.42 -19.68
CA VAL A 373 -15.11 26.05 -19.19
C VAL A 373 -16.27 25.13 -18.76
N GLU A 374 -16.57 25.11 -17.44
CA GLU A 374 -17.78 25.63 -16.76
C GLU A 374 -17.59 25.34 -15.24
N ALA A 375 -17.70 26.25 -14.26
CA ALA A 375 -18.63 27.35 -13.95
C ALA A 375 -19.86 26.93 -13.12
N ASP A 376 -19.90 27.48 -11.88
CA ASP A 376 -21.05 27.69 -10.98
C ASP A 376 -21.71 26.49 -10.27
N GLU A 377 -21.65 26.48 -8.92
CA GLU A 377 -22.81 26.77 -8.03
C GLU A 377 -22.44 26.57 -6.54
N THR A 378 -22.79 27.53 -5.70
CA THR A 378 -22.66 27.45 -4.23
C THR A 378 -23.97 27.05 -3.55
N PRO A 379 -23.97 26.16 -2.54
CA PRO A 379 -25.14 25.97 -1.68
C PRO A 379 -25.16 26.98 -0.53
N ASP A 380 -26.09 27.93 -0.60
CA ASP A 380 -26.54 28.74 0.54
C ASP A 380 -27.23 27.84 1.58
N THR A 381 -26.79 27.91 2.85
CA THR A 381 -27.53 27.33 3.98
C THR A 381 -27.56 28.27 5.18
N ALA A 382 -28.37 29.32 5.10
CA ALA A 382 -28.86 30.05 6.26
C ALA A 382 -30.18 29.47 6.80
N ARG A 383 -30.24 29.27 8.12
CA ARG A 383 -31.45 29.11 8.97
C ARG A 383 -32.38 27.91 8.73
N ARG A 384 -32.46 27.06 9.76
CA ARG A 384 -33.73 26.94 10.51
C ARG A 384 -33.49 26.87 12.01
#